data_AF-A0A1Q6Y5W3-F1
#
_entry.id   AF-A0A1Q6Y5W3-F1
#
_cell.length_a   1.000
_cell.length_b   1.000
_cell.length_c   1.000
_cell.angle_alpha   90.00
_cell.angle_beta   90.00
_cell.angle_gamma   90.00
#
_symmetry.space_group_name_H-M   'P 1'
#
loop_
_entity.id
_entity.type
_entity.pdbx_description
1 polymer ?
#
loop_
_entity_poly.entity_id
_entity_poly.type
_entity_poly.pdbx_seq_one_letter_code
_entity_poly.pdbx_strand_id
1 'polypeptide(L)'
;MMAKTRDWQGMKDMSARLLKERTGEGVETWNRRIKRERLDDEESLRVWLTKQGVTGYAQSLLVMERFGYPDFLLATADELIDGQYAGRAQLRPIFDALIDAAAGLGQVTIQARKTYVSLVSPRRTFARIQATTKNRVDLGLRLEGRKPKGRLQPSKI
;
A
#
# COMPACT_ATOMS: atom_id res chain seq x y z
N MET A 1 -5.38 3.65 -18.95
CA MET A 1 -6.21 4.17 -17.84
C MET A 1 -5.43 3.87 -16.56
N MET A 2 -4.70 4.86 -16.03
CA MET A 2 -3.82 4.64 -14.87
C MET A 2 -4.68 4.13 -13.70
N ALA A 3 -4.38 2.92 -13.24
CA ALA A 3 -4.88 2.45 -11.97
C ALA A 3 -4.62 3.57 -10.95
N LYS A 4 -5.68 4.18 -10.44
CA LYS A 4 -5.58 5.10 -9.30
C LYS A 4 -5.17 4.25 -8.10
N THR A 5 -3.88 3.95 -8.01
CA THR A 5 -3.22 3.71 -6.75
C THR A 5 -3.65 4.89 -5.89
N ARG A 6 -4.16 4.64 -4.68
CA ARG A 6 -4.31 5.72 -3.70
C ARG A 6 -2.89 6.15 -3.39
N ASP A 7 -2.39 7.04 -4.24
CA ASP A 7 -0.99 7.29 -4.49
C ASP A 7 -0.37 7.73 -3.19
N TRP A 8 0.79 7.18 -2.89
CA TRP A 8 1.62 7.60 -1.78
C TRP A 8 1.65 9.14 -1.62
N GLN A 9 1.56 9.90 -2.73
CA GLN A 9 1.39 11.35 -2.74
C GLN A 9 0.25 11.86 -1.85
N GLY A 10 -0.97 11.31 -1.95
CA GLY A 10 -2.08 11.73 -1.09
C GLY A 10 -1.84 11.39 0.39
N MET A 11 -1.12 10.30 0.68
CA MET A 11 -0.70 9.98 2.04
C MET A 11 0.39 10.93 2.53
N LYS A 12 1.34 11.30 1.67
CA LYS A 12 2.38 12.30 1.94
C LYS A 12 1.75 13.65 2.27
N ASP A 13 0.81 14.12 1.46
CA ASP A 13 0.12 15.39 1.65
C ASP A 13 -0.67 15.41 2.97
N MET A 14 -1.39 14.33 3.27
CA MET A 14 -2.09 14.16 4.55
C MET A 14 -1.11 14.15 5.73
N SER A 15 0.02 13.44 5.62
CA SER A 15 1.04 13.37 6.66
C SER A 15 1.69 14.73 6.93
N ALA A 16 1.98 15.49 5.86
CA ALA A 16 2.52 16.84 5.93
C ALA A 16 1.53 17.81 6.60
N ARG A 17 0.23 17.67 6.28
CA ARG A 17 -0.84 18.44 6.92
C ARG A 17 -0.93 18.14 8.42
N LEU A 18 -0.95 16.86 8.80
CA LEU A 18 -1.00 16.45 10.22
C LEU A 18 0.22 16.95 11.00
N LEU A 19 1.41 16.93 10.39
CA LEU A 19 2.63 17.48 10.98
C LEU A 19 2.44 18.97 11.29
N LYS A 20 1.98 19.74 10.31
CA LYS A 20 1.74 21.18 10.46
C LYS A 20 0.66 21.50 11.49
N GLU A 21 -0.45 20.77 11.48
CA GLU A 21 -1.55 20.96 12.44
C GLU A 21 -1.12 20.68 13.89
N ARG A 22 -0.25 19.68 14.12
CA ARG A 22 0.19 19.29 15.47
C ARG A 22 1.37 20.09 16.00
N THR A 23 2.26 20.53 15.12
CA THR A 23 3.55 21.13 15.52
C THR A 23 3.65 22.62 15.19
N GLY A 24 2.71 23.15 14.40
CA GLY A 24 2.78 24.51 13.84
C GLY A 24 3.75 24.67 12.67
N GLU A 25 4.61 23.68 12.41
CA GLU A 25 5.69 23.77 11.43
C GLU A 25 5.54 22.74 10.29
N GLY A 26 6.01 23.12 9.09
CA GLY A 26 5.97 22.26 7.91
C GLY A 26 7.14 21.28 7.80
N VAL A 27 7.03 20.35 6.85
CA VAL A 27 8.02 19.29 6.58
C VAL A 27 9.43 19.83 6.39
N GLU A 28 9.60 20.92 5.64
CA GLU A 28 10.92 21.51 5.39
C GLU A 28 11.61 22.00 6.66
N THR A 29 10.87 22.64 7.56
CA THR A 29 11.41 23.13 8.84
C THR A 29 11.85 21.97 9.72
N TRP A 30 11.04 20.91 9.77
CA TRP A 30 11.38 19.68 10.47
C TRP A 30 12.60 18.98 9.88
N ASN A 31 12.71 18.86 8.55
CA ASN A 31 13.87 18.28 7.87
C ASN A 31 15.16 19.07 8.20
N ARG A 32 15.10 20.40 8.25
CA ARG A 32 16.23 21.23 8.71
C ARG A 32 16.60 20.97 10.16
N ARG A 33 15.61 20.78 11.04
CA ARG A 33 15.82 20.45 12.46
C ARG A 33 16.52 19.09 12.60
N ILE A 34 15.99 18.06 11.94
CA ILE A 34 16.53 16.70 11.92
C ILE A 34 17.99 16.69 11.44
N LYS A 35 18.31 17.45 10.39
CA LYS A 35 19.69 17.52 9.86
C LYS A 35 20.70 18.05 10.89
N ARG A 36 20.28 18.90 11.84
CA ARG A 36 21.16 19.44 12.90
C ARG A 36 21.44 18.43 14.01
N GLU A 37 20.52 17.50 14.26
CA GLU A 37 20.66 16.49 15.32
C GLU A 37 21.68 15.39 14.98
N ARG A 38 22.07 15.27 13.70
CA ARG A 38 23.07 14.29 13.22
C ARG A 38 22.75 12.85 13.65
N LEU A 39 21.49 12.46 13.52
CA LEU A 39 21.02 11.10 13.78
C LEU A 39 21.34 10.23 12.56
N ASP A 40 22.02 9.11 12.80
CA ASP A 40 22.60 8.25 11.76
C ASP A 40 21.73 7.03 11.42
N ASP A 41 20.68 6.78 12.18
CA ASP A 41 19.77 5.64 11.98
C ASP A 41 18.29 6.00 12.20
N GLU A 42 17.40 5.18 11.65
CA GLU A 42 15.95 5.38 11.74
C GLU A 42 15.41 5.30 13.17
N GLU A 43 15.99 4.43 14.01
CA GLU A 43 15.51 4.19 15.38
C GLU A 43 15.75 5.43 16.24
N SER A 44 16.97 5.95 16.24
CA SER A 44 17.39 7.19 16.88
C SER A 44 16.52 8.37 16.44
N LEU A 45 16.24 8.48 15.13
CA LEU A 45 15.33 9.52 14.61
C LEU A 45 13.90 9.36 15.13
N ARG A 46 13.35 8.14 15.13
CA ARG A 46 11.99 7.88 15.64
C ARG A 46 11.89 8.21 17.12
N VAL A 47 12.84 7.77 17.93
CA VAL A 47 12.88 8.07 19.36
C VAL A 47 12.93 9.58 19.60
N TRP A 48 13.79 10.30 18.87
CA TRP A 48 13.89 11.75 18.97
C TRP A 48 12.58 12.45 18.56
N LEU A 49 11.98 12.08 17.42
CA LEU A 49 10.70 12.64 16.96
C LEU A 49 9.56 12.41 17.98
N THR A 50 9.50 11.23 18.58
CA THR A 50 8.52 10.92 19.63
C THR A 50 8.69 11.83 20.84
N LYS A 51 9.93 12.11 21.27
CA LYS A 51 10.21 13.08 22.36
C LYS A 51 9.76 14.49 22.01
N GLN A 52 9.73 14.84 20.73
CA GLN A 52 9.22 16.11 20.22
C GLN A 52 7.69 16.12 19.96
N GLY A 53 6.97 15.05 20.35
CA GLY A 53 5.54 14.91 20.13
C GLY A 53 5.13 14.55 18.69
N VAL A 54 6.08 14.25 17.81
CA VAL A 54 5.83 13.87 16.42
C VAL A 54 5.71 12.35 16.32
N THR A 55 4.50 11.87 16.06
CA THR A 55 4.17 10.43 16.03
C THR A 55 3.32 10.06 14.82
N GLY A 56 3.24 8.76 14.52
CA GLY A 56 2.36 8.22 13.48
C GLY A 56 2.78 8.64 12.06
N TYR A 57 1.82 9.03 11.23
CA TYR A 57 2.06 9.35 9.81
C TYR A 57 3.08 10.49 9.60
N ALA A 58 3.02 11.53 10.43
CA ALA A 58 3.97 12.63 10.38
C ALA A 58 5.42 12.18 10.69
N GLN A 59 5.58 11.29 11.68
CA GLN A 59 6.87 10.69 12.02
C GLN A 59 7.39 9.83 10.87
N SER A 60 6.56 8.94 10.33
CA SER A 60 6.94 8.08 9.20
C SER A 60 7.35 8.89 7.98
N LEU A 61 6.64 9.99 7.67
CA LEU A 61 7.03 10.90 6.60
C LEU A 61 8.44 11.45 6.80
N LEU A 62 8.74 12.03 7.97
CA LEU A 62 10.05 12.64 8.25
C LEU A 62 11.19 11.61 8.26
N VAL A 63 10.92 10.39 8.70
CA VAL A 63 11.91 9.30 8.62
C VAL A 63 12.22 8.98 7.16
N MET A 64 11.21 8.83 6.30
CA MET A 64 11.43 8.57 4.87
C MET A 64 12.07 9.74 4.13
N GLU A 65 11.75 10.99 4.48
CA GLU A 65 12.41 12.17 3.93
C GLU A 65 13.92 12.18 4.26
N ARG A 66 14.32 11.59 5.39
CA ARG A 66 15.73 11.50 5.81
C ARG A 66 16.46 10.30 5.22
N PHE A 67 15.84 9.12 5.22
CA PHE A 67 16.49 7.84 4.92
C PHE A 67 16.09 7.22 3.57
N GLY A 68 15.16 7.86 2.86
CA GLY A 68 14.65 7.40 1.58
C GLY A 68 13.27 6.75 1.69
N TYR A 69 12.60 6.65 0.54
CA TYR A 69 11.31 5.97 0.44
C TYR A 69 11.53 4.51 0.07
N PRO A 70 10.77 3.58 0.66
CA PRO A 70 10.73 2.21 0.18
C PRO A 70 10.34 2.15 -1.31
N ASP A 71 11.05 1.32 -2.09
CA ASP A 71 10.87 1.23 -3.56
C ASP A 71 9.41 1.00 -3.98
N PHE A 72 8.66 0.21 -3.22
CA PHE A 72 7.27 -0.09 -3.52
C PHE A 72 6.32 1.12 -3.40
N LEU A 73 6.73 2.21 -2.75
CA LEU A 73 5.96 3.46 -2.73
C LEU A 73 6.17 4.29 -4.00
N LEU A 74 7.28 4.06 -4.70
CA LEU A 74 7.65 4.72 -5.94
C LEU A 74 7.29 3.88 -7.18
N ALA A 75 7.07 2.58 -6.98
CA ALA A 75 6.73 1.63 -8.03
C ALA A 75 5.35 1.92 -8.67
N THR A 76 5.29 1.71 -9.98
CA THR A 76 4.07 1.67 -10.78
C THR A 76 3.21 0.46 -10.41
N ALA A 77 1.95 0.48 -10.82
CA ALA A 77 1.05 -0.66 -10.61
C ALA A 77 1.58 -1.95 -11.25
N ASP A 78 2.19 -1.85 -12.44
CA ASP A 78 2.74 -2.99 -13.16
C ASP A 78 3.97 -3.56 -12.44
N GLU A 79 4.90 -2.71 -11.99
CA GLU A 79 6.06 -3.14 -11.19
C GLU A 79 5.65 -3.80 -9.88
N LEU A 80 4.60 -3.29 -9.22
CA LEU A 80 4.05 -3.91 -8.01
C LEU A 80 3.44 -5.28 -8.29
N ILE A 81 2.81 -5.46 -9.45
CA ILE A 81 2.25 -6.75 -9.87
C ILE A 81 3.39 -7.71 -10.21
N ASP A 82 4.36 -7.29 -11.01
CA ASP A 82 5.51 -8.10 -11.39
C ASP A 82 6.29 -8.56 -10.16
N GLY A 83 6.50 -7.66 -9.19
CA GLY A 83 7.11 -7.99 -7.90
C GLY A 83 6.35 -9.06 -7.10
N GLN A 84 5.01 -9.12 -7.19
CA GLN A 84 4.21 -10.18 -6.54
C GLN A 84 4.43 -11.56 -7.17
N TYR A 85 4.77 -11.61 -8.46
CA TYR A 85 4.98 -12.85 -9.22
C TYR A 85 6.45 -13.19 -9.46
N ALA A 86 7.38 -12.34 -9.04
CA ALA A 86 8.81 -12.64 -9.03
C ALA A 86 9.09 -13.95 -8.26
N GLY A 87 9.80 -14.89 -8.90
CA GLY A 87 10.07 -16.22 -8.35
C GLY A 87 8.85 -17.17 -8.30
N ARG A 88 7.73 -16.81 -8.95
CA ARG A 88 6.51 -17.64 -9.10
C ARG A 88 5.76 -17.32 -10.40
N ALA A 89 6.49 -17.11 -11.49
CA ALA A 89 5.96 -16.69 -12.79
C ALA A 89 4.85 -17.61 -13.33
N GLN A 90 4.88 -18.90 -13.00
CA GLN A 90 3.84 -19.87 -13.35
C GLN A 90 2.44 -19.54 -12.80
N LEU A 91 2.34 -18.66 -11.80
CA LEU A 91 1.06 -18.21 -11.25
C LEU A 91 0.51 -16.97 -11.98
N ARG A 92 1.31 -16.30 -12.81
CA ARG A 92 0.89 -15.10 -13.54
C ARG A 92 -0.33 -15.35 -14.44
N PRO A 93 -0.42 -16.47 -15.19
CA PRO A 93 -1.63 -16.76 -15.99
C PRO A 93 -2.92 -16.86 -15.17
N ILE A 94 -2.86 -17.27 -13.89
CA ILE A 94 -4.03 -17.30 -13.01
C ILE A 94 -4.48 -15.87 -12.68
N PHE A 95 -3.53 -14.98 -12.39
CA PHE A 95 -3.81 -13.58 -12.16
C PHE A 95 -4.43 -12.92 -13.38
N ASP A 96 -3.84 -13.10 -14.55
CA ASP A 96 -4.32 -12.49 -15.79
C ASP A 96 -5.76 -12.95 -16.08
N ALA A 97 -6.06 -14.24 -15.94
CA ALA A 97 -7.42 -14.78 -16.09
C ALA A 97 -8.43 -14.19 -15.09
N LEU A 98 -8.00 -13.88 -13.86
CA LEU A 98 -8.86 -13.23 -12.86
C LEU A 98 -9.13 -11.76 -13.20
N ILE A 99 -8.13 -11.06 -13.75
CA ILE A 99 -8.28 -9.68 -14.21
C ILE A 99 -9.21 -9.61 -15.42
N ASP A 100 -9.05 -10.51 -16.39
CA ASP A 100 -9.92 -10.61 -17.57
C ASP A 100 -11.36 -10.92 -17.17
N ALA A 101 -11.58 -11.86 -16.25
CA ALA A 101 -12.91 -12.16 -15.72
C ALA A 101 -13.53 -10.95 -15.00
N ALA A 102 -12.71 -10.16 -14.28
CA ALA A 102 -13.18 -8.96 -13.59
C ALA A 102 -13.59 -7.85 -14.55
N ALA A 103 -12.96 -7.74 -15.72
CA ALA A 103 -13.34 -6.77 -16.74
C ALA A 103 -14.79 -6.97 -17.24
N GLY A 104 -15.29 -8.22 -17.21
CA GLY A 104 -16.67 -8.55 -17.55
C GLY A 104 -17.71 -8.13 -16.50
N LEU A 105 -17.30 -7.67 -15.30
CA LEU A 105 -18.20 -7.31 -14.20
C LEU A 105 -18.66 -5.84 -14.22
N GLY A 106 -18.35 -5.11 -15.29
CA GLY A 106 -18.69 -3.69 -15.44
C GLY A 106 -17.61 -2.77 -14.88
N GLN A 107 -18.01 -1.72 -14.15
CA GLN A 107 -17.07 -0.70 -13.65
C GLN A 107 -16.23 -1.26 -12.49
N VAL A 108 -15.02 -1.72 -12.80
CA VAL A 108 -14.04 -2.22 -11.84
C VAL A 108 -12.77 -1.37 -11.91
N THR A 109 -12.30 -0.89 -10.76
CA THR A 109 -10.98 -0.29 -10.61
C THR A 109 -10.02 -1.31 -10.02
N ILE A 110 -8.89 -1.53 -10.68
CA ILE A 110 -7.79 -2.37 -10.21
C ILE A 110 -6.85 -1.51 -9.37
N GLN A 111 -6.51 -1.97 -8.16
CA GLN A 111 -5.55 -1.30 -7.28
C GLN A 111 -4.43 -2.28 -6.92
N ALA A 112 -3.23 -2.06 -7.45
CA ALA A 112 -2.04 -2.81 -7.07
C ALA A 112 -1.51 -2.34 -5.70
N ARG A 113 -1.08 -3.29 -4.87
CA ARG A 113 -0.34 -3.08 -3.62
C ARG A 113 0.92 -3.94 -3.69
N LYS A 114 1.85 -3.73 -2.75
CA LYS A 114 3.09 -4.52 -2.66
C LYS A 114 2.86 -6.03 -2.67
N THR A 115 1.80 -6.51 -2.03
CA THR A 115 1.60 -7.95 -1.76
C THR A 115 0.30 -8.52 -2.30
N TYR A 116 -0.57 -7.69 -2.88
CA TYR A 116 -1.86 -8.11 -3.41
C TYR A 116 -2.43 -7.09 -4.39
N VAL A 117 -3.46 -7.48 -5.12
CA VAL A 117 -4.25 -6.60 -5.97
C VAL A 117 -5.70 -6.58 -5.47
N SER A 118 -6.27 -5.39 -5.31
CA SER A 118 -7.68 -5.21 -4.96
C SER A 118 -8.51 -4.89 -6.19
N LEU A 119 -9.69 -5.49 -6.27
CA LEU A 119 -10.73 -5.13 -7.23
C LEU A 119 -11.81 -4.33 -6.53
N VAL A 120 -12.05 -3.12 -7.04
CA VAL A 120 -12.88 -2.10 -6.39
C VAL A 120 -14.03 -1.73 -7.31
N SER A 121 -15.25 -1.87 -6.82
CA SER A 121 -16.45 -1.34 -7.48
C SER A 121 -16.70 0.10 -7.01
N PRO A 122 -17.63 0.85 -7.64
CA PRO A 122 -17.98 2.19 -7.18
C PRO A 122 -18.39 2.27 -5.71
N ARG A 123 -18.92 1.16 -5.16
CA ARG A 123 -19.36 1.09 -3.75
C ARG A 123 -18.24 0.70 -2.79
N ARG A 124 -17.41 -0.29 -3.14
CA ARG A 124 -16.42 -0.88 -2.22
C ARG A 124 -15.43 -1.82 -2.92
N THR A 125 -14.33 -2.13 -2.24
CA THR A 125 -13.52 -3.30 -2.56
C THR A 125 -14.37 -4.57 -2.41
N PHE A 126 -14.42 -5.39 -3.46
CA PHE A 126 -15.21 -6.62 -3.48
C PHE A 126 -14.36 -7.88 -3.68
N ALA A 127 -13.12 -7.74 -4.17
CA ALA A 127 -12.20 -8.86 -4.25
C ALA A 127 -10.75 -8.46 -3.96
N ARG A 128 -9.96 -9.45 -3.55
CA ARG A 128 -8.51 -9.37 -3.34
C ARG A 128 -7.86 -10.58 -4.00
N ILE A 129 -6.86 -10.34 -4.84
CA ILE A 129 -6.05 -11.38 -5.47
C ILE A 129 -4.67 -11.32 -4.83
N GLN A 130 -4.18 -12.44 -4.31
CA GLN A 130 -2.89 -12.50 -3.64
C GLN A 130 -2.15 -13.78 -4.01
N ALA A 131 -0.91 -13.63 -4.50
CA ALA A 131 0.00 -14.75 -4.63
C ALA A 131 0.54 -15.13 -3.24
N THR A 132 -0.19 -15.98 -2.50
CA THR A 132 0.12 -16.29 -1.10
C THR A 132 1.34 -17.19 -0.95
N THR A 133 1.52 -18.17 -1.84
CA THR A 133 2.65 -19.10 -1.82
C THR A 133 3.33 -19.17 -3.20
N LYS A 134 4.43 -19.91 -3.31
CA LYS A 134 5.11 -20.15 -4.60
C LYS A 134 4.23 -20.90 -5.62
N ASN A 135 3.15 -21.54 -5.19
CA ASN A 135 2.30 -22.39 -6.04
C ASN A 135 0.80 -22.13 -5.88
N ARG A 136 0.39 -21.03 -5.22
CA ARG A 136 -1.02 -20.73 -4.97
C ARG A 136 -1.32 -19.24 -5.06
N VAL A 137 -2.40 -18.93 -5.77
CA VAL A 137 -3.08 -17.63 -5.74
C VAL A 137 -4.36 -17.79 -4.94
N ASP A 138 -4.55 -16.92 -3.95
CA ASP A 138 -5.78 -16.82 -3.18
C ASP A 138 -6.64 -15.68 -3.75
N LEU A 139 -7.91 -15.99 -4.04
CA LEU A 139 -8.95 -15.03 -4.41
C LEU A 139 -9.92 -14.85 -3.25
N GLY A 140 -9.83 -13.73 -2.55
CA GLY A 140 -10.79 -13.32 -1.54
C GLY A 140 -11.96 -12.60 -2.21
N LEU A 141 -13.20 -12.98 -1.85
CA LEU A 141 -14.42 -12.36 -2.37
C LEU A 141 -15.31 -11.89 -1.22
N ARG A 142 -15.83 -10.66 -1.33
CA ARG A 142 -16.85 -10.14 -0.43
C ARG A 142 -18.25 -10.45 -0.97
N LEU A 143 -18.81 -11.57 -0.51
CA LEU A 143 -20.15 -12.04 -0.90
C LEU A 143 -21.13 -11.82 0.26
N GLU A 144 -21.84 -10.69 0.25
CA GLU A 144 -22.81 -10.36 1.31
C GLU A 144 -23.97 -11.36 1.33
N GLY A 145 -24.36 -11.79 2.53
CA GLY A 145 -25.47 -12.72 2.75
C GLY A 145 -25.20 -14.17 2.30
N ARG A 146 -23.98 -14.52 1.85
CA ARG A 146 -23.65 -15.87 1.38
C ARG A 146 -22.59 -16.53 2.25
N LYS A 147 -22.94 -17.67 2.84
CA LYS A 147 -21.96 -18.54 3.50
C LYS A 147 -21.11 -19.26 2.44
N PRO A 148 -19.80 -19.45 2.69
CA PRO A 148 -18.95 -20.25 1.78
C PRO A 148 -19.52 -21.66 1.59
N LYS A 149 -19.55 -22.15 0.35
CA LYS A 149 -19.88 -23.54 0.01
C LYS A 149 -19.04 -24.04 -1.16
N GLY A 150 -18.89 -25.37 -1.27
CA GLY A 150 -18.14 -25.99 -2.36
C GLY A 150 -16.67 -25.58 -2.34
N ARG A 151 -16.21 -24.95 -3.42
CA ARG A 151 -14.82 -24.47 -3.54
C ARG A 151 -14.51 -23.23 -2.69
N LEU A 152 -15.52 -22.56 -2.14
CA LEU A 152 -15.34 -21.38 -1.28
C LEU A 152 -15.08 -21.79 0.16
N GLN A 153 -14.10 -21.14 0.79
CA GLN A 153 -13.75 -21.29 2.20
C GLN A 153 -13.78 -19.92 2.90
N PRO A 154 -13.84 -19.87 4.24
CA PRO A 154 -13.67 -18.62 4.98
C PRO A 154 -12.36 -17.92 4.59
N SER A 155 -12.41 -16.61 4.36
CA SER A 155 -11.22 -15.84 3.96
C SER A 155 -10.16 -15.85 5.07
N LYS A 156 -8.90 -15.97 4.66
CA LYS A 156 -7.70 -15.78 5.50
C LYS A 156 -6.83 -14.62 5.04
N ILE A 157 -7.31 -13.89 4.02
CA ILE A 157 -6.68 -12.71 3.40
C ILE A 157 -7.64 -11.53 3.36
#